data_AF-A0A7W0PI91-F1
#
_entry.id   AF-A0A7W0PI91-F1
#
_cell.length_a   1.000
_cell.length_b   1.000
_cell.length_c   1.000
_cell.angle_alpha   90.00
_cell.angle_beta   90.00
_cell.angle_gamma   90.00
#
_symmetry.space_group_name_H-M   'P 1'
#
loop_
_entity.id
_entity.type
_entity.pdbx_description
1 polymer ?
#
loop_
_entity_poly.entity_id
_entity_poly.type
_entity_poly.pdbx_seq_one_letter_code
_entity_poly.pdbx_strand_id
1 'polypeptide(L)'
;MDADLRSLRERLAEISDLGRMLFLGLWDQRVKMPTLGGPARSEAIATLGRIAHEKLVDDEIGRLLERLCPHEESLEYDSDDASLIRVTRHDWEKAKRIPTDLRSEMLLAGAQGHQIWVDARANNDFAAFLPTLERNLELKKRYADCFEWDDSPYTPLLDDFEPYMKTSEVTEVFGTIRPVLAELVRDAPRVDASFLEQAFPADRQEEFCKRILGTLGLEEGSYRLDPTVHPFCTSFSSRDVRMTTRYN
;
A
#
# COMPACT_ATOMS: atom_id res chain seq x y z
N MET A 1 -8.66 30.49 9.19
CA MET A 1 -7.28 29.97 9.20
C MET A 1 -7.12 28.91 10.28
N ASP A 2 -6.84 29.22 11.55
CA ASP A 2 -6.68 28.17 12.60
C ASP A 2 -7.86 27.21 12.75
N ALA A 3 -9.09 27.73 12.62
CA ALA A 3 -10.29 26.91 12.69
C ALA A 3 -10.45 25.98 11.47
N ASP A 4 -10.09 26.47 10.27
CA ASP A 4 -10.15 25.68 9.02
C ASP A 4 -9.11 24.57 9.02
N LEU A 5 -7.86 24.88 9.40
CA LEU A 5 -6.79 23.89 9.48
C LEU A 5 -7.11 22.80 10.52
N ARG A 6 -7.67 23.19 11.67
CA ARG A 6 -8.14 22.24 12.68
C ARG A 6 -9.25 21.34 12.14
N SER A 7 -10.25 21.92 11.49
CA SER A 7 -11.36 21.18 10.86
C SER A 7 -10.85 20.19 9.80
N LEU A 8 -9.87 20.60 8.98
CA LEU A 8 -9.22 19.73 8.01
C LEU A 8 -8.53 18.55 8.71
N ARG A 9 -7.69 18.82 9.72
CA ARG A 9 -7.00 17.78 10.49
C ARG A 9 -7.96 16.79 11.16
N GLU A 10 -9.06 17.26 11.73
CA GLU A 10 -10.08 16.41 12.37
C GLU A 10 -10.72 15.45 11.36
N ARG A 11 -11.06 15.94 10.15
CA ARG A 11 -11.60 15.11 9.07
C ARG A 11 -10.58 14.09 8.56
N LEU A 12 -9.34 14.52 8.37
CA LEU A 12 -8.25 13.64 7.93
C LEU A 12 -7.92 12.57 8.97
N ALA A 13 -8.01 12.90 10.27
CA ALA A 13 -7.82 11.94 11.35
C ALA A 13 -8.86 10.80 11.27
N GLU A 14 -10.14 11.13 11.05
CA GLU A 14 -11.20 10.12 10.89
C GLU A 14 -10.96 9.23 9.65
N ILE A 15 -10.57 9.83 8.53
CA ILE A 15 -10.22 9.08 7.30
C ILE A 15 -9.02 8.15 7.55
N SER A 16 -8.00 8.66 8.26
CA SER A 16 -6.81 7.89 8.64
C SER A 16 -7.17 6.70 9.52
N ASP A 17 -8.05 6.87 10.51
CA ASP A 17 -8.48 5.80 11.41
C ASP A 17 -9.28 4.71 10.67
N LEU A 18 -10.15 5.10 9.74
CA LEU A 18 -10.84 4.15 8.85
C LEU A 18 -9.83 3.36 7.99
N GLY A 19 -8.84 4.05 7.42
CA GLY A 19 -7.75 3.43 6.67
C GLY A 19 -6.95 2.43 7.52
N ARG A 20 -6.60 2.80 8.76
CA ARG A 20 -5.94 1.91 9.72
C ARG A 20 -6.76 0.66 9.99
N MET A 21 -8.08 0.79 10.21
CA MET A 21 -8.93 -0.39 10.45
C MET A 21 -9.07 -1.28 9.21
N LEU A 22 -9.10 -0.68 8.01
CA LEU A 22 -9.05 -1.42 6.75
C LEU A 22 -7.76 -2.24 6.65
N PHE A 23 -6.60 -1.62 6.87
CA PHE A 23 -5.30 -2.30 6.81
C PHE A 23 -5.14 -3.35 7.91
N LEU A 24 -5.75 -3.17 9.08
CA LEU A 24 -5.79 -4.19 10.13
C LEU A 24 -6.56 -5.43 9.66
N GLY A 25 -7.70 -5.23 9.00
CA GLY A 25 -8.47 -6.31 8.37
C GLY A 25 -7.67 -7.05 7.29
N LEU A 26 -6.90 -6.34 6.47
CA LEU A 26 -6.01 -6.92 5.46
C LEU A 26 -4.84 -7.68 6.09
N TRP A 27 -4.23 -7.15 7.15
CA TRP A 27 -3.18 -7.85 7.89
C TRP A 27 -3.72 -9.15 8.47
N ASP A 28 -4.86 -9.10 9.15
CA ASP A 28 -5.46 -10.28 9.77
C ASP A 28 -5.83 -11.34 8.73
N GLN A 29 -6.34 -10.91 7.56
CA GLN A 29 -6.67 -11.79 6.43
C GLN A 29 -5.47 -12.64 5.99
N ARG A 30 -4.25 -12.11 6.12
CA ARG A 30 -3.00 -12.73 5.64
C ARG A 30 -2.22 -13.47 6.72
N VAL A 31 -2.68 -13.40 7.98
CA VAL A 31 -1.89 -13.87 9.14
C VAL A 31 -2.70 -14.75 10.09
N LYS A 32 -3.90 -14.33 10.53
CA LYS A 32 -4.65 -15.01 11.60
C LYS A 32 -6.08 -15.41 11.22
N MET A 33 -6.64 -14.83 10.17
CA MET A 33 -8.03 -15.08 9.77
C MET A 33 -8.29 -16.57 9.48
N PRO A 34 -9.38 -17.17 10.00
CA PRO A 34 -9.79 -18.50 9.59
C PRO A 34 -10.11 -18.57 8.09
N THR A 35 -9.82 -19.70 7.45
CA THR A 35 -9.97 -19.90 6.00
C THR A 35 -11.36 -19.53 5.46
N LEU A 36 -12.42 -19.84 6.21
CA LEU A 36 -13.81 -19.56 5.79
C LEU A 36 -14.27 -18.11 6.06
N GLY A 37 -13.42 -17.27 6.67
CA GLY A 37 -13.75 -15.87 6.99
C GLY A 37 -13.65 -14.90 5.80
N GLY A 38 -13.06 -15.35 4.68
CA GLY A 38 -12.75 -14.51 3.52
C GLY A 38 -13.92 -13.67 2.97
N PRO A 39 -15.12 -14.22 2.73
CA PRO A 39 -16.24 -13.46 2.19
C PRO A 39 -16.64 -12.26 3.06
N ALA A 40 -16.94 -12.50 4.35
CA ALA A 40 -17.33 -11.44 5.28
C ALA A 40 -16.21 -10.41 5.50
N ARG A 41 -14.94 -10.85 5.53
CA ARG A 41 -13.79 -9.94 5.61
C ARG A 41 -13.71 -9.01 4.39
N SER A 42 -13.91 -9.55 3.20
CA SER A 42 -13.83 -8.77 1.96
C SER A 42 -14.93 -7.71 1.88
N GLU A 43 -16.15 -8.03 2.32
CA GLU A 43 -17.27 -7.07 2.42
C GLU A 43 -17.00 -5.95 3.43
N ALA A 44 -16.43 -6.30 4.59
CA ALA A 44 -16.06 -5.31 5.60
C ALA A 44 -14.97 -4.35 5.10
N ILE A 45 -13.93 -4.87 4.42
CA ILE A 45 -12.87 -4.07 3.80
C ILE A 45 -13.45 -3.12 2.74
N ALA A 46 -14.34 -3.62 1.88
CA ALA A 46 -14.99 -2.80 0.87
C ALA A 46 -15.85 -1.68 1.51
N THR A 47 -16.60 -2.01 2.56
CA THR A 47 -17.42 -1.02 3.30
C THR A 47 -16.57 0.07 3.92
N LEU A 48 -15.50 -0.29 4.65
CA LEU A 48 -14.60 0.69 5.26
C LEU A 48 -13.94 1.58 4.20
N GLY A 49 -13.48 0.98 3.10
CA GLY A 49 -12.84 1.72 2.02
C GLY A 49 -13.79 2.65 1.29
N ARG A 50 -15.05 2.25 1.10
CA ARG A 50 -16.12 3.12 0.56
C ARG A 50 -16.33 4.34 1.45
N ILE A 51 -16.50 4.13 2.76
CA ILE A 51 -16.72 5.23 3.72
C ILE A 51 -15.51 6.17 3.77
N ALA A 52 -14.29 5.62 3.81
CA ALA A 52 -13.07 6.42 3.78
C ALA A 52 -12.95 7.26 2.50
N HIS A 53 -13.27 6.67 1.34
CA HIS A 53 -13.27 7.37 0.06
C HIS A 53 -14.33 8.48 0.01
N GLU A 54 -15.57 8.18 0.40
CA GLU A 54 -16.67 9.17 0.46
C GLU A 54 -16.31 10.38 1.33
N LYS A 55 -15.70 10.12 2.50
CA LYS A 55 -15.25 11.19 3.39
C LYS A 55 -14.11 11.99 2.80
N LEU A 56 -13.16 11.34 2.13
CA LEU A 56 -12.05 12.02 1.46
C LEU A 56 -12.57 12.91 0.33
N VAL A 57 -13.51 12.45 -0.49
CA VAL A 57 -14.00 13.22 -1.65
C VAL A 57 -15.15 14.18 -1.32
N ASP A 58 -15.44 14.39 -0.04
CA ASP A 58 -16.44 15.36 0.43
C ASP A 58 -16.07 16.77 -0.04
N ASP A 59 -17.07 17.51 -0.55
CA ASP A 59 -16.84 18.85 -1.10
C ASP A 59 -16.30 19.84 -0.06
N GLU A 60 -16.57 19.62 1.23
CA GLU A 60 -16.02 20.49 2.28
C GLU A 60 -14.51 20.36 2.42
N ILE A 61 -13.91 19.20 2.11
CA ILE A 61 -12.44 19.10 2.08
C ILE A 61 -11.88 20.01 0.98
N GLY A 62 -12.48 20.01 -0.21
CA GLY A 62 -12.10 20.94 -1.28
C GLY A 62 -12.24 22.41 -0.87
N ARG A 63 -13.37 22.79 -0.27
CA ARG A 63 -13.58 24.17 0.22
C ARG A 63 -12.61 24.56 1.33
N LEU A 64 -12.25 23.64 2.23
CA LEU A 64 -11.25 23.88 3.27
C LEU A 64 -9.87 24.13 2.63
N LEU A 65 -9.47 23.29 1.67
CA LEU A 65 -8.21 23.45 0.93
C LEU A 65 -8.15 24.78 0.18
N GLU A 66 -9.24 25.22 -0.46
CA GLU A 66 -9.32 26.54 -1.08
C GLU A 66 -9.13 27.68 -0.08
N ARG A 67 -9.84 27.66 1.06
CA ARG A 67 -9.70 28.68 2.12
C ARG A 67 -8.31 28.69 2.77
N LEU A 68 -7.64 27.55 2.78
CA LEU A 68 -6.29 27.39 3.34
C LEU A 68 -5.18 27.77 2.36
N CYS A 69 -5.46 27.98 1.07
CA CYS A 69 -4.45 28.31 0.07
C CYS A 69 -3.59 29.54 0.46
N PRO A 70 -4.15 30.70 0.89
CA PRO A 70 -3.32 31.84 1.32
C PRO A 70 -2.49 31.56 2.58
N HIS A 71 -2.94 30.60 3.41
CA HIS A 71 -2.20 30.20 4.60
C HIS A 71 -1.02 29.30 4.22
N GLU A 72 -1.25 28.31 3.34
CA GLU A 72 -0.20 27.46 2.75
C GLU A 72 0.92 28.30 2.13
N GLU A 73 0.57 29.30 1.31
CA GLU A 73 1.53 30.21 0.65
C GLU A 73 2.32 31.10 1.64
N SER A 74 1.78 31.33 2.85
CA SER A 74 2.42 32.16 3.88
C SER A 74 3.42 31.40 4.74
N LEU A 75 3.43 30.07 4.66
CA LEU A 75 4.28 29.19 5.45
C LEU A 75 5.54 28.79 4.68
N GLU A 76 6.57 28.37 5.41
CA GLU A 76 7.72 27.69 4.80
C GLU A 76 7.24 26.40 4.11
N TYR A 77 7.76 26.15 2.90
CA TYR A 77 7.33 25.05 2.03
C TYR A 77 7.41 23.68 2.74
N ASP A 78 8.47 23.47 3.53
CA ASP A 78 8.72 22.21 4.26
C ASP A 78 8.09 22.17 5.66
N SER A 79 7.25 23.15 6.02
CA SER A 79 6.49 23.08 7.27
C SER A 79 5.46 21.95 7.22
N ASP A 80 5.16 21.36 8.38
CA ASP A 80 4.15 20.30 8.50
C ASP A 80 2.79 20.75 7.93
N ASP A 81 2.42 22.02 8.14
CA ASP A 81 1.12 22.55 7.73
C ASP A 81 1.04 22.83 6.23
N ALA A 82 2.07 23.44 5.64
CA ALA A 82 2.13 23.60 4.19
C ALA A 82 2.13 22.22 3.50
N SER A 83 2.91 21.27 4.02
CA SER A 83 2.99 19.91 3.49
C SER A 83 1.66 19.16 3.63
N LEU A 84 0.99 19.24 4.80
CA LEU A 84 -0.32 18.62 5.02
C LEU A 84 -1.34 19.13 3.99
N ILE A 85 -1.42 20.44 3.78
CA ILE A 85 -2.38 21.04 2.84
C ILE A 85 -2.05 20.60 1.41
N ARG A 86 -0.79 20.71 0.98
CA ARG A 86 -0.34 20.35 -0.37
C ARG A 86 -0.57 18.87 -0.71
N VAL A 87 -0.17 17.96 0.20
CA VAL A 87 -0.35 16.52 0.01
C VAL A 87 -1.83 16.16 0.03
N THR A 88 -2.61 16.73 0.97
CA THR A 88 -4.06 16.48 1.01
C THR A 88 -4.74 16.97 -0.25
N ARG A 89 -4.31 18.10 -0.83
CA ARG A 89 -4.84 18.61 -2.09
C ARG A 89 -4.59 17.63 -3.23
N HIS A 90 -3.36 17.14 -3.38
CA HIS A 90 -3.02 16.11 -4.37
C HIS A 90 -3.89 14.85 -4.22
N ASP A 91 -3.97 14.32 -3.00
CA ASP A 91 -4.76 13.12 -2.70
C ASP A 91 -6.25 13.33 -2.96
N TRP A 92 -6.80 14.50 -2.58
CA TRP A 92 -8.20 14.86 -2.77
C TRP A 92 -8.55 15.01 -4.26
N GLU A 93 -7.76 15.76 -5.01
CA GLU A 93 -7.99 16.00 -6.45
C GLU A 93 -7.95 14.69 -7.23
N LYS A 94 -7.03 13.80 -6.88
CA LYS A 94 -6.94 12.46 -7.46
C LYS A 94 -8.14 11.60 -7.06
N ALA A 95 -8.46 11.53 -5.77
CA ALA A 95 -9.57 10.74 -5.24
C ALA A 95 -10.92 11.17 -5.83
N LYS A 96 -11.14 12.49 -5.98
CA LYS A 96 -12.40 13.07 -6.46
C LYS A 96 -12.78 12.64 -7.88
N ARG A 97 -11.78 12.31 -8.71
CA ARG A 97 -11.98 11.80 -10.08
C ARG A 97 -12.51 10.38 -10.13
N ILE A 98 -12.31 9.60 -9.06
CA ILE A 98 -12.62 8.17 -9.02
C ILE A 98 -14.04 7.99 -8.45
N PRO A 99 -14.96 7.34 -9.20
CA PRO A 99 -16.27 6.99 -8.66
C PRO A 99 -16.15 6.10 -7.41
N THR A 100 -16.92 6.42 -6.38
CA THR A 100 -16.95 5.67 -5.12
C THR A 100 -17.19 4.17 -5.32
N ASP A 101 -18.14 3.82 -6.20
CA ASP A 101 -18.45 2.41 -6.49
C ASP A 101 -17.27 1.68 -7.12
N LEU A 102 -16.54 2.34 -8.03
CA LEU A 102 -15.32 1.76 -8.62
C LEU A 102 -14.26 1.51 -7.55
N ARG A 103 -14.03 2.47 -6.64
CA ARG A 103 -13.07 2.30 -5.54
C ARG A 103 -13.45 1.12 -4.63
N SER A 104 -14.74 1.00 -4.29
CA SER A 104 -15.26 -0.11 -3.49
C SER A 104 -15.11 -1.46 -4.20
N GLU A 105 -15.43 -1.50 -5.49
CA GLU A 105 -15.33 -2.69 -6.35
C GLU A 105 -13.88 -3.19 -6.47
N MET A 106 -12.92 -2.27 -6.63
CA MET A 106 -11.48 -2.59 -6.63
C MET A 106 -11.01 -3.22 -5.33
N LEU A 107 -11.42 -2.67 -4.19
CA LEU A 107 -11.05 -3.19 -2.88
C LEU A 107 -11.62 -4.60 -2.64
N LEU A 108 -12.89 -4.81 -3.00
CA LEU A 108 -13.54 -6.10 -2.91
C LEU A 108 -12.83 -7.15 -3.78
N ALA A 109 -12.60 -6.82 -5.07
CA ALA A 109 -11.96 -7.72 -6.02
C ALA A 109 -10.51 -8.07 -5.61
N GLY A 110 -9.77 -7.12 -5.03
CA GLY A 110 -8.43 -7.37 -4.49
C GLY A 110 -8.43 -8.28 -3.27
N ALA A 111 -9.35 -8.05 -2.31
CA ALA A 111 -9.47 -8.85 -1.10
C ALA A 111 -9.89 -10.30 -1.41
N GLN A 112 -10.87 -10.49 -2.29
CA GLN A 112 -11.29 -11.82 -2.76
C GLN A 112 -10.20 -12.50 -3.57
N GLY A 113 -9.55 -11.74 -4.47
CA GLY A 113 -8.53 -12.28 -5.34
C GLY A 113 -7.30 -12.78 -4.62
N HIS A 114 -6.96 -12.19 -3.47
CA HIS A 114 -5.88 -12.69 -2.62
C HIS A 114 -6.13 -14.13 -2.16
N GLN A 115 -7.36 -14.46 -1.76
CA GLN A 115 -7.69 -15.81 -1.27
C GLN A 115 -7.54 -16.85 -2.38
N ILE A 116 -8.07 -16.56 -3.58
CA ILE A 116 -7.97 -17.43 -4.75
C ILE A 116 -6.50 -17.61 -5.14
N TRP A 117 -5.73 -16.52 -5.11
CA TRP A 117 -4.32 -16.53 -5.44
C TRP A 117 -3.47 -17.38 -4.48
N VAL A 118 -3.77 -17.37 -3.17
CA VAL A 118 -3.08 -18.22 -2.18
C VAL A 118 -3.19 -19.69 -2.56
N ASP A 119 -4.40 -20.16 -2.86
CA ASP A 119 -4.67 -21.55 -3.22
C ASP A 119 -4.10 -21.90 -4.60
N ALA A 120 -4.27 -21.01 -5.58
CA ALA A 120 -3.72 -21.17 -6.93
C ALA A 120 -2.19 -21.28 -6.91
N ARG A 121 -1.51 -20.43 -6.14
CA ARG A 121 -0.04 -20.48 -5.98
C ARG A 121 0.41 -21.78 -5.35
N ALA A 122 -0.27 -22.24 -4.30
CA ALA A 122 0.09 -23.47 -3.61
C ALA A 122 0.00 -24.70 -4.54
N ASN A 123 -0.92 -24.66 -5.50
CA ASN A 123 -1.17 -25.74 -6.45
C ASN A 123 -0.52 -25.53 -7.83
N ASN A 124 0.23 -24.44 -8.03
CA ASN A 124 0.77 -24.04 -9.33
C ASN A 124 -0.32 -23.95 -10.43
N ASP A 125 -1.52 -23.49 -10.07
CA ASP A 125 -2.70 -23.45 -10.92
C ASP A 125 -3.01 -22.02 -11.38
N PHE A 126 -2.32 -21.57 -12.42
CA PHE A 126 -2.58 -20.26 -13.02
C PHE A 126 -3.99 -20.16 -13.62
N ALA A 127 -4.53 -21.25 -14.16
CA ALA A 127 -5.83 -21.25 -14.83
C ALA A 127 -6.96 -20.92 -13.83
N ALA A 128 -6.87 -21.42 -12.60
CA ALA A 128 -7.80 -21.05 -11.54
C ALA A 128 -7.71 -19.56 -11.15
N PHE A 129 -6.53 -18.94 -11.23
CA PHE A 129 -6.35 -17.52 -10.89
C PHE A 129 -6.69 -16.56 -12.03
N LEU A 130 -6.54 -16.97 -13.29
CA LEU A 130 -6.67 -16.11 -14.46
C LEU A 130 -7.95 -15.25 -14.48
N PRO A 131 -9.17 -15.77 -14.21
CA PRO A 131 -10.38 -14.93 -14.22
C PRO A 131 -10.34 -13.80 -13.17
N THR A 132 -9.71 -14.08 -12.03
CA THR A 132 -9.53 -13.09 -10.95
C THR A 132 -8.56 -12.00 -11.37
N LEU A 133 -7.47 -12.38 -12.04
CA LEU A 133 -6.48 -11.45 -12.57
C LEU A 133 -7.08 -10.56 -13.66
N GLU A 134 -7.83 -11.13 -14.61
CA GLU A 134 -8.50 -10.38 -15.67
C GLU A 134 -9.47 -9.34 -15.10
N ARG A 135 -10.24 -9.72 -14.08
CA ARG A 135 -11.13 -8.80 -13.38
C ARG A 135 -10.37 -7.65 -12.70
N ASN A 136 -9.30 -7.94 -11.96
CA ASN A 136 -8.52 -6.89 -11.30
C ASN A 136 -7.84 -5.95 -12.33
N LEU A 137 -7.38 -6.50 -13.46
CA LEU A 137 -6.81 -5.73 -14.55
C LEU A 137 -7.84 -4.81 -15.20
N GLU A 138 -9.05 -5.30 -15.47
CA GLU A 138 -10.15 -4.48 -16.01
C GLU A 138 -10.51 -3.32 -15.08
N LEU A 139 -10.61 -3.58 -13.77
CA LEU A 139 -10.87 -2.52 -12.78
C LEU A 139 -9.75 -1.48 -12.73
N LYS A 140 -8.48 -1.91 -12.84
CA LYS A 140 -7.33 -1.00 -12.91
C LYS A 140 -7.31 -0.17 -14.20
N LYS A 141 -7.79 -0.70 -15.32
CA LYS A 141 -7.97 0.07 -16.56
C LYS A 141 -9.07 1.14 -16.39
N ARG A 142 -10.24 0.78 -15.84
CA ARG A 142 -11.30 1.74 -15.51
C ARG A 142 -10.83 2.84 -14.57
N TYR A 143 -9.96 2.51 -13.61
CA TYR A 143 -9.32 3.50 -12.76
C TYR A 143 -8.46 4.48 -13.56
N ALA A 144 -7.59 3.97 -14.43
CA ALA A 144 -6.76 4.83 -15.30
C ALA A 144 -7.62 5.71 -16.22
N ASP A 145 -8.75 5.21 -16.72
CA ASP A 145 -9.69 5.95 -17.57
C ASP A 145 -10.38 7.12 -16.84
N CYS A 146 -10.29 7.20 -15.51
CA CYS A 146 -10.78 8.35 -14.73
C CYS A 146 -9.85 9.59 -14.84
N PHE A 147 -8.69 9.44 -15.47
CA PHE A 147 -7.67 10.46 -15.56
C PHE A 147 -7.35 10.80 -17.01
N GLU A 148 -7.11 12.09 -17.26
CA GLU A 148 -6.37 12.52 -18.43
C GLU A 148 -4.88 12.32 -18.13
N TRP A 149 -4.12 11.88 -19.12
CA TRP A 149 -2.68 11.61 -18.97
C TRP A 149 -1.93 12.06 -20.22
N ASP A 150 -0.78 12.70 -20.01
CA ASP A 150 0.09 13.17 -21.10
C ASP A 150 1.19 12.15 -21.42
N ASP A 151 1.82 11.57 -20.40
CA ASP A 151 2.98 10.69 -20.52
C ASP A 151 2.60 9.24 -20.85
N SER A 152 1.69 8.66 -20.06
CA SER A 152 1.28 7.26 -20.20
C SER A 152 -0.01 6.99 -19.42
N PRO A 153 -0.89 6.06 -19.88
CA PRO A 153 -2.04 5.61 -19.09
C PRO A 153 -1.64 4.93 -17.77
N TYR A 154 -0.36 4.59 -17.62
CA TYR A 154 0.19 4.04 -16.37
C TYR A 154 0.56 5.12 -15.35
N THR A 155 0.76 6.37 -15.76
CA THR A 155 1.22 7.45 -14.87
C THR A 155 0.26 7.68 -13.68
N PRO A 156 -1.08 7.70 -13.84
CA PRO A 156 -1.99 7.80 -12.69
C PRO A 156 -1.88 6.61 -11.72
N LEU A 157 -1.53 5.42 -12.22
CA LEU A 157 -1.32 4.22 -11.40
C LEU A 157 0.02 4.26 -10.66
N LEU A 158 1.08 4.79 -11.30
CA LEU A 158 2.39 4.97 -10.69
C LEU A 158 2.32 5.97 -9.54
N ASP A 159 1.59 7.07 -9.73
CA ASP A 159 1.41 8.11 -8.73
C ASP A 159 0.72 7.62 -7.44
N ASP A 160 0.03 6.46 -7.45
CA ASP A 160 -0.48 5.82 -6.22
C ASP A 160 0.65 5.33 -5.29
N PHE A 161 1.85 5.15 -5.83
CA PHE A 161 3.00 4.56 -5.13
C PHE A 161 4.18 5.52 -5.03
N GLU A 162 4.42 6.32 -6.07
CA GLU A 162 5.48 7.32 -6.11
C GLU A 162 4.88 8.64 -6.64
N PRO A 163 4.34 9.50 -5.74
CA PRO A 163 3.67 10.73 -6.13
C PRO A 163 4.53 11.60 -7.04
N TYR A 164 3.91 12.15 -8.08
CA TYR A 164 4.50 13.03 -9.11
C TYR A 164 5.48 12.37 -10.09
N MET A 165 5.84 11.10 -9.92
CA MET A 165 6.78 10.42 -10.83
C MET A 165 6.12 10.09 -12.16
N LYS A 166 6.83 10.33 -13.26
CA LYS A 166 6.40 9.99 -14.62
C LYS A 166 6.91 8.60 -15.04
N THR A 167 6.17 7.96 -15.93
CA THR A 167 6.57 6.68 -16.54
C THR A 167 7.84 6.84 -17.38
N SER A 168 8.04 7.99 -18.03
CA SER A 168 9.28 8.32 -18.75
C SER A 168 10.51 8.41 -17.83
N GLU A 169 10.37 8.99 -16.63
CA GLU A 169 11.46 9.04 -15.63
C GLU A 169 11.84 7.64 -15.14
N VAL A 170 10.84 6.79 -14.89
CA VAL A 170 11.07 5.36 -14.58
C VAL A 170 11.84 4.67 -15.72
N THR A 171 11.46 4.96 -16.97
CA THR A 171 12.12 4.39 -18.16
C THR A 171 13.59 4.83 -18.25
N GLU A 172 13.91 6.08 -17.95
CA GLU A 172 15.28 6.61 -17.91
C GLU A 172 16.12 5.91 -16.83
N VAL A 173 15.57 5.73 -15.63
CA VAL A 173 16.23 5.01 -14.54
C VAL A 173 16.54 3.56 -14.96
N PHE A 174 15.59 2.85 -15.56
CA PHE A 174 15.84 1.50 -16.09
C PHE A 174 16.87 1.50 -17.21
N GLY A 175 16.85 2.49 -18.10
CA GLY A 175 17.83 2.66 -19.17
C GLY A 175 19.26 2.81 -18.65
N THR A 176 19.42 3.47 -17.50
CA THR A 176 20.70 3.67 -16.82
C THR A 176 21.17 2.42 -16.08
N ILE A 177 20.28 1.79 -15.31
CA ILE A 177 20.66 0.71 -14.37
C ILE A 177 20.77 -0.65 -15.09
N ARG A 178 19.90 -0.94 -16.06
CA ARG A 178 19.82 -2.26 -16.70
C ARG A 178 21.13 -2.71 -17.37
N PRO A 179 21.85 -1.89 -18.15
CA PRO A 179 23.10 -2.31 -18.79
C PRO A 179 24.17 -2.69 -17.75
N VAL A 180 24.32 -1.87 -16.71
CA VAL A 180 25.32 -2.07 -15.65
C VAL A 180 25.00 -3.34 -14.85
N LEU A 181 23.75 -3.53 -14.43
CA LEU A 181 23.36 -4.76 -13.73
C LEU A 181 23.52 -6.00 -14.61
N ALA A 182 23.23 -5.91 -15.92
CA ALA A 182 23.39 -7.04 -16.83
C ALA A 182 24.87 -7.44 -17.01
N GLU A 183 25.79 -6.47 -17.00
CA GLU A 183 27.23 -6.73 -16.98
C GLU A 183 27.67 -7.36 -15.66
N LEU A 184 27.31 -6.76 -14.52
CA LEU A 184 27.65 -7.28 -13.19
C LEU A 184 27.14 -8.72 -12.97
N VAL A 185 25.91 -9.03 -13.41
CA VAL A 185 25.35 -10.38 -13.28
C VAL A 185 26.06 -11.38 -14.20
N ARG A 186 26.46 -10.96 -15.41
CA ARG A 186 27.20 -11.81 -16.34
C ARG A 186 28.59 -12.16 -15.80
N ASP A 187 29.23 -11.20 -15.14
CA ASP A 187 30.60 -11.33 -14.63
C ASP A 187 30.65 -11.85 -13.18
N ALA A 188 29.48 -12.00 -12.53
CA ALA A 188 29.39 -12.52 -11.18
C ALA A 188 29.93 -13.97 -11.11
N PRO A 189 30.90 -14.25 -10.22
CA PRO A 189 31.41 -15.61 -10.07
C PRO A 189 30.37 -16.51 -9.43
N ARG A 190 30.44 -17.81 -9.72
CA ARG A 190 29.68 -18.80 -8.98
C ARG A 190 30.22 -18.89 -7.55
N VAL A 191 29.37 -18.64 -6.56
CA VAL A 191 29.67 -18.80 -5.13
C VAL A 191 29.04 -20.10 -4.65
N ASP A 192 29.78 -20.90 -3.89
CA ASP A 192 29.20 -22.03 -3.16
C ASP A 192 28.37 -21.50 -1.98
N ALA A 193 27.06 -21.61 -2.09
CA ALA A 193 26.10 -21.17 -1.09
C ALA A 193 25.38 -22.35 -0.40
N SER A 194 25.91 -23.57 -0.53
CA SER A 194 25.32 -24.78 0.08
C SER A 194 25.17 -24.71 1.60
N PHE A 195 25.92 -23.82 2.26
CA PHE A 195 25.78 -23.52 3.68
C PHE A 195 24.45 -22.80 4.03
N LEU A 196 23.78 -22.16 3.06
CA LEU A 196 22.46 -21.54 3.25
C LEU A 196 21.30 -22.54 3.10
N GLU A 197 21.54 -23.72 2.54
CA GLU A 197 20.54 -24.76 2.30
C GLU A 197 20.50 -25.84 3.41
N GLN A 198 21.21 -25.60 4.50
CA GLN A 198 21.20 -26.49 5.67
C GLN A 198 19.87 -26.37 6.42
N ALA A 199 19.62 -27.31 7.34
CA ALA A 199 18.43 -27.26 8.19
C ALA A 199 18.55 -26.14 9.24
N PHE A 200 17.68 -25.13 9.13
CA PHE A 200 17.55 -24.06 10.11
C PHE A 200 16.17 -24.13 10.77
N PRO A 201 16.06 -24.57 12.03
CA PRO A 201 14.77 -24.63 12.71
C PRO A 201 14.06 -23.27 12.74
N ALA A 202 12.77 -23.24 12.41
CA ALA A 202 12.03 -21.98 12.25
C ALA A 202 11.95 -21.15 13.55
N ASP A 203 11.88 -21.81 14.71
CA ASP A 203 11.93 -21.18 16.03
C ASP A 203 13.26 -20.45 16.27
N ARG A 204 14.38 -21.03 15.79
CA ARG A 204 15.70 -20.40 15.86
C ARG A 204 15.85 -19.25 14.86
N GLN A 205 15.27 -19.38 13.66
CA GLN A 205 15.19 -18.27 12.71
C GLN A 205 14.40 -17.10 13.31
N GLU A 206 13.27 -17.38 13.96
CA GLU A 206 12.45 -16.37 14.63
C GLU A 206 13.19 -15.67 15.77
N GLU A 207 13.84 -16.43 16.65
CA GLU A 207 14.67 -15.90 17.74
C GLU A 207 15.76 -14.96 17.19
N PHE A 208 16.44 -15.39 16.12
CA PHE A 208 17.48 -14.59 15.47
C PHE A 208 16.92 -13.31 14.84
N CYS A 209 15.79 -13.39 14.13
CA CYS A 209 15.11 -12.21 13.59
C CYS A 209 14.77 -11.20 14.69
N LYS A 210 14.21 -11.65 15.83
CA LYS A 210 13.89 -10.78 16.96
C LYS A 210 15.13 -10.08 17.53
N ARG A 211 16.26 -10.79 17.62
CA ARG A 211 17.55 -10.21 18.04
C ARG A 211 18.05 -9.13 17.08
N ILE A 212 17.94 -9.35 15.77
CA ILE A 212 18.28 -8.33 14.77
C ILE A 212 17.40 -7.09 14.95
N LEU A 213 16.08 -7.28 15.10
CA LEU A 213 15.16 -6.15 15.26
C LEU A 213 15.45 -5.33 16.52
N GLY A 214 15.76 -5.98 17.64
CA GLY A 214 16.21 -5.29 18.85
C GLY A 214 17.55 -4.55 18.64
N THR A 215 18.47 -5.11 17.85
CA THR A 215 19.75 -4.45 17.51
C THR A 215 19.54 -3.22 16.63
N LEU A 216 18.55 -3.25 15.73
CA LEU A 216 18.16 -2.12 14.89
C LEU A 216 17.35 -1.05 15.65
N GLY A 217 17.03 -1.28 16.93
CA GLY A 217 16.38 -0.32 17.80
C GLY A 217 14.86 -0.41 17.86
N LEU A 218 14.25 -1.51 17.41
CA LEU A 218 12.81 -1.73 17.63
C LEU A 218 12.55 -2.07 19.11
N GLU A 219 11.69 -1.29 19.75
CA GLU A 219 11.30 -1.46 21.15
C GLU A 219 10.41 -2.70 21.33
N GLU A 220 10.70 -3.53 22.32
CA GLU A 220 9.87 -4.69 22.63
C GLU A 220 8.44 -4.24 22.99
N GLY A 221 7.44 -4.88 22.39
CA GLY A 221 6.04 -4.50 22.54
C GLY A 221 5.55 -3.40 21.58
N SER A 222 6.45 -2.73 20.84
CA SER A 222 6.08 -1.75 19.81
C SER A 222 5.91 -2.37 18.41
N TYR A 223 6.24 -3.64 18.28
CA TYR A 223 6.13 -4.40 17.04
C TYR A 223 5.74 -5.86 17.28
N ARG A 224 5.35 -6.54 16.20
CA ARG A 224 5.25 -8.00 16.16
C ARG A 224 5.74 -8.55 14.83
N LEU A 225 6.19 -9.80 14.86
CA LEU A 225 6.64 -10.57 13.70
C LEU A 225 5.81 -11.85 13.61
N ASP A 226 5.12 -12.06 12.48
CA ASP A 226 4.30 -13.26 12.27
C ASP A 226 4.62 -13.98 10.95
N PRO A 227 4.46 -15.30 10.88
CA PRO A 227 4.54 -16.03 9.61
C PRO A 227 3.42 -15.63 8.64
N THR A 228 3.73 -15.60 7.34
CA THR A 228 2.76 -15.46 6.25
C THR A 228 3.29 -16.11 4.96
N VAL A 229 2.47 -16.17 3.91
CA VAL A 229 2.86 -16.71 2.59
C VAL A 229 3.79 -15.73 1.86
N HIS A 230 3.50 -14.42 1.91
CA HIS A 230 4.30 -13.35 1.31
C HIS A 230 4.62 -12.26 2.34
N PRO A 231 5.89 -12.11 2.74
CA PRO A 231 6.30 -11.10 3.71
C PRO A 231 5.87 -9.68 3.30
N PHE A 232 5.35 -8.94 4.27
CA PHE A 232 4.99 -7.53 4.18
C PHE A 232 5.15 -6.85 5.54
N CYS A 233 5.13 -5.51 5.55
CA CYS A 233 5.09 -4.69 6.75
C CYS A 233 3.90 -3.73 6.66
N THR A 234 3.24 -3.49 7.78
CA THR A 234 2.23 -2.45 7.94
C THR A 234 2.36 -1.80 9.31
N SER A 235 1.94 -0.56 9.46
CA SER A 235 1.97 0.14 10.75
C SER A 235 0.65 0.87 11.00
N PHE A 236 0.22 0.87 12.26
CA PHE A 236 -0.98 1.57 12.73
C PHE A 236 -0.63 2.77 13.61
N SER A 237 0.59 2.77 14.16
CA SER A 237 1.25 3.90 14.80
C SER A 237 2.76 3.64 14.82
N SER A 238 3.56 4.58 15.31
CA SER A 238 4.98 4.36 15.60
C SER A 238 5.23 3.27 16.66
N ARG A 239 4.18 2.79 17.34
CA ARG A 239 4.23 1.74 18.37
C ARG A 239 3.33 0.52 18.08
N ASP A 240 2.77 0.42 16.88
CA ASP A 240 2.11 -0.80 16.39
C ASP A 240 2.59 -1.04 14.96
N VAL A 241 3.79 -1.64 14.87
CA VAL A 241 4.42 -2.05 13.61
C VAL A 241 4.28 -3.56 13.46
N ARG A 242 3.58 -4.00 12.41
CA ARG A 242 3.35 -5.42 12.15
C ARG A 242 4.14 -5.86 10.95
N MET A 243 5.17 -6.64 11.25
CA MET A 243 6.00 -7.28 10.25
C MET A 243 5.56 -8.71 10.06
N THR A 244 5.77 -9.23 8.87
CA THR A 244 5.55 -10.64 8.59
C THR A 244 6.73 -11.22 7.84
N THR A 245 6.95 -12.51 7.99
CA THR A 245 8.05 -13.23 7.34
C THR A 245 7.60 -14.62 6.91
N ARG A 246 8.46 -15.30 6.14
CA ARG A 246 8.28 -16.69 5.77
C ARG A 246 9.59 -17.42 6.06
N TYR A 247 9.54 -18.33 7.02
CA TYR A 247 10.63 -19.26 7.28
C TYR A 247 10.60 -20.39 6.27
N ASN A 248 11.77 -20.85 5.84
CA ASN A 248 11.93 -22.04 4.99
C ASN A 248 12.81 -23.05 5.73
#